data_AF-A0AAN7SRA1-F1
#
_entry.id   AF-A0AAN7SRA1-F1
#
_cell.length_a   1.000
_cell.length_b   1.000
_cell.length_c   1.000
_cell.angle_alpha   90.00
_cell.angle_beta   90.00
_cell.angle_gamma   90.00
#
_symmetry.space_group_name_H-M   'P 1'
#
loop_
_entity.id
_entity.type
_entity.pdbx_description
1 polymer ?
#
loop_
_entity_poly.entity_id
_entity_poly.type
_entity_poly.pdbx_seq_one_letter_code
_entity_poly.pdbx_strand_id
1 'polypeptide(L)'
;MERVQGIRSNTVLYVEPNTNFSYYRDHADNNFCHYFRCSRDTCGGRVIWRFGAVNEIELSENHKNEPDADHVNVLRFKEALRRRAADEVISLKNIYIDEEVRYHEASLQVGGFRGAIEQMMKRARKHGTPPIPLNFQQIDVILRNPRYRRFSIELGPAERAFYRGIMGAEGQQVIYLISPTVQHYARQLETPLKLHMDATFSVVPRAGGALQLFVIHYMYNNASPIAMKMIDSRISVNAQQILDVNGNVALFLRRMSHAVDGLEEQLNPIQGMEEPEAVHEIQANLPPAEVEPENVVAENLDLHQQVENLRPVTPPRPQEAVTCLICAIEERTHAFIPCGHISVCAECAEELTNRRMLDCVLCRSNSFGIFRIFN
;
A
#
# COMPACT_ATOMS: atom_id res chain seq x y z
N MET A 1 19.07 -24.08 -0.70
CA MET A 1 19.36 -23.03 -1.71
C MET A 1 18.49 -21.82 -1.47
N GLU A 2 18.99 -20.62 -1.78
CA GLU A 2 18.23 -19.36 -1.74
C GLU A 2 17.29 -19.27 -2.95
N ARG A 3 16.07 -18.77 -2.79
CA ARG A 3 15.11 -18.59 -3.90
C ARG A 3 15.07 -17.12 -4.31
N VAL A 4 15.27 -16.84 -5.60
CA VAL A 4 15.17 -15.49 -6.17
C VAL A 4 14.27 -15.50 -7.41
N GLN A 5 13.58 -14.40 -7.69
CA GLN A 5 12.80 -14.28 -8.92
C GLN A 5 13.73 -14.28 -10.14
N GLY A 6 13.44 -15.11 -11.14
CA GLY A 6 14.16 -15.15 -12.41
C GLY A 6 13.88 -13.96 -13.33
N ILE A 7 14.54 -13.96 -14.50
CA ILE A 7 14.43 -12.90 -15.51
C ILE A 7 13.00 -12.81 -16.08
N ARG A 8 12.37 -13.97 -16.32
CA ARG A 8 10.98 -14.05 -16.79
C ARG A 8 10.01 -13.99 -15.62
N SER A 9 8.90 -13.29 -15.80
CA SER A 9 7.81 -13.28 -14.82
C SER A 9 7.40 -14.70 -14.45
N ASN A 10 7.18 -14.96 -13.16
CA ASN A 10 6.84 -16.27 -12.58
C ASN A 10 7.92 -17.36 -12.65
N THR A 11 9.12 -17.07 -13.15
CA THR A 11 10.24 -18.01 -12.98
C THR A 11 10.93 -17.79 -11.64
N VAL A 12 11.34 -18.90 -11.01
CA VAL A 12 12.09 -18.91 -9.76
C VAL A 12 13.45 -19.52 -10.07
N LEU A 13 14.49 -18.80 -9.69
CA LEU A 13 15.87 -19.27 -9.69
C LEU A 13 16.25 -19.67 -8.27
N TYR A 14 17.09 -20.70 -8.19
CA TYR A 14 17.66 -21.20 -6.95
C TYR A 14 19.14 -20.88 -6.97
N VAL A 15 19.62 -20.11 -5.99
CA VAL A 15 21.02 -19.73 -5.87
C VAL A 15 21.68 -20.59 -4.80
N GLU A 16 22.79 -21.20 -5.17
CA GLU A 16 23.64 -21.94 -4.23
C GLU A 16 24.49 -20.94 -3.42
N PRO A 17 24.38 -20.92 -2.08
CA PRO A 17 24.97 -19.85 -1.25
C PRO A 17 26.49 -19.77 -1.33
N ASN A 18 27.16 -20.91 -1.50
CA ASN A 18 28.63 -20.98 -1.43
C ASN A 18 29.30 -20.69 -2.77
N THR A 19 28.61 -20.97 -3.88
CA THR A 19 29.21 -20.91 -5.22
C THR A 19 28.65 -19.76 -6.06
N ASN A 20 27.50 -19.19 -5.70
CA ASN A 20 26.74 -18.23 -6.52
C ASN A 20 26.35 -18.77 -7.91
N PHE A 21 26.33 -20.08 -8.11
CA PHE A 21 25.62 -20.63 -9.26
C PHE A 21 24.10 -20.49 -9.06
N SER A 22 23.41 -20.16 -10.14
CA SER A 22 21.95 -20.10 -10.16
C SER A 22 21.39 -21.22 -11.03
N TYR A 23 20.25 -21.76 -10.61
CA TYR A 23 19.67 -22.95 -11.20
C TYR A 23 18.15 -22.80 -11.37
N TYR A 24 17.61 -23.44 -12.40
CA TYR A 24 16.18 -23.73 -12.50
C TYR A 24 15.90 -25.10 -11.88
N ARG A 25 14.77 -25.21 -11.18
CA ARG A 25 14.27 -26.49 -10.71
C ARG A 25 13.78 -27.32 -11.91
N ASP A 26 14.21 -28.57 -11.97
CA ASP A 26 13.77 -29.53 -12.98
C ASP A 26 12.49 -30.25 -12.51
N HIS A 27 11.77 -30.89 -13.43
CA HIS A 27 10.51 -31.58 -13.14
C HIS A 27 10.72 -32.98 -12.54
N ALA A 28 11.93 -33.50 -12.56
CA ALA A 28 12.27 -34.86 -12.11
C ALA A 28 12.34 -35.02 -10.58
N ASP A 29 11.52 -34.29 -9.82
CA ASP A 29 11.57 -34.30 -8.36
C ASP A 29 10.96 -35.58 -7.77
N ASN A 30 11.44 -35.95 -6.58
CA ASN A 30 10.76 -36.90 -5.71
C ASN A 30 10.69 -36.33 -4.28
N ASN A 31 10.06 -37.07 -3.36
CA ASN A 31 9.87 -36.61 -1.98
C ASN A 31 11.18 -36.43 -1.19
N PHE A 32 12.30 -36.98 -1.68
CA PHE A 32 13.58 -37.03 -0.97
C PHE A 32 14.67 -36.20 -1.64
N CYS A 33 14.47 -35.73 -2.87
CA CYS A 33 15.38 -34.83 -3.53
C CYS A 33 14.73 -33.95 -4.59
N HIS A 34 15.32 -32.78 -4.82
CA HIS A 34 14.99 -31.89 -5.92
C HIS A 34 16.17 -31.80 -6.89
N TYR A 35 15.85 -31.81 -8.17
CA TYR A 35 16.85 -31.73 -9.23
C TYR A 35 16.87 -30.32 -9.80
N PHE A 36 18.08 -29.84 -10.11
CA PHE A 36 18.27 -28.49 -10.61
C PHE A 36 19.26 -28.47 -11.77
N ARG A 37 18.96 -27.66 -12.78
CA ARG A 37 19.81 -27.41 -13.94
C ARG A 37 20.33 -25.98 -13.90
N CYS A 38 21.56 -25.77 -14.33
CA CYS A 38 22.16 -24.44 -14.42
C CYS A 38 21.25 -23.47 -15.20
N SER A 39 21.19 -22.22 -14.76
CA SER A 39 20.33 -21.20 -15.39
C SER A 39 20.85 -20.70 -16.74
N ARG A 40 22.14 -20.92 -17.04
CA ARG A 40 22.74 -20.54 -18.33
C ARG A 40 22.45 -21.61 -19.39
N ASP A 41 21.82 -21.21 -20.49
CA ASP A 41 21.32 -22.11 -21.55
C ASP A 41 22.39 -23.06 -22.15
N THR A 42 23.66 -22.67 -22.13
CA THR A 42 24.78 -23.48 -22.69
C THR A 42 25.51 -24.31 -21.65
N CYS A 43 25.14 -24.22 -20.38
CA CYS A 43 25.78 -24.96 -19.30
C CYS A 43 25.01 -26.24 -18.98
N GLY A 44 25.71 -27.37 -19.04
CA GLY A 44 25.17 -28.67 -18.64
C GLY A 44 25.16 -28.91 -17.12
N GLY A 45 25.65 -27.97 -16.32
CA GLY A 45 25.79 -28.16 -14.87
C GLY A 45 24.47 -28.52 -14.19
N ARG A 46 24.50 -29.53 -13.33
CA ARG A 46 23.32 -30.04 -12.59
C ARG A 46 23.67 -30.26 -11.14
N VAL A 47 22.72 -29.97 -10.26
CA VAL A 47 22.82 -30.26 -8.83
C VAL A 47 21.58 -30.97 -8.33
N ILE A 48 21.77 -31.83 -7.34
CA ILE A 48 20.72 -32.55 -6.63
C ILE A 48 20.70 -32.02 -5.21
N TRP A 49 19.56 -31.53 -4.75
CA TRP A 49 19.36 -31.16 -3.36
C TRP A 49 18.61 -32.28 -2.64
N ARG A 50 19.27 -32.99 -1.73
CA ARG A 50 18.68 -34.10 -0.99
C ARG A 50 18.15 -33.63 0.37
N PHE A 51 16.97 -34.13 0.74
CA PHE A 51 16.31 -33.85 2.01
C PHE A 51 16.43 -35.07 2.93
N GLY A 52 16.87 -34.85 4.16
CA GLY A 52 17.09 -35.91 5.16
C GLY A 52 17.43 -35.32 6.52
N ALA A 53 18.21 -36.04 7.33
CA ALA A 53 18.70 -35.52 8.62
C ALA A 53 19.64 -34.32 8.46
N VAL A 54 20.39 -34.28 7.35
CA VAL A 54 21.18 -33.13 6.90
C VAL A 54 20.80 -32.85 5.45
N ASN A 55 20.53 -31.59 5.13
CA ASN A 55 20.26 -31.17 3.77
C ASN A 55 21.59 -31.02 3.03
N GLU A 56 21.78 -31.77 1.95
CA GLU A 56 23.03 -31.80 1.18
C GLU A 56 22.79 -31.43 -0.29
N ILE A 57 23.73 -30.67 -0.86
CA ILE A 57 23.75 -30.30 -2.27
C ILE A 57 24.88 -31.09 -2.94
N GLU A 58 24.53 -31.92 -3.90
CA GLU A 58 25.45 -32.78 -4.63
C GLU A 58 25.53 -32.30 -6.09
N LEU A 59 26.74 -32.06 -6.60
CA LEU A 59 26.98 -31.77 -8.01
C LEU A 59 26.84 -33.08 -8.82
N SER A 60 25.80 -33.14 -9.65
CA SER A 60 25.58 -34.26 -10.56
C SER A 60 26.34 -34.07 -11.87
N GLU A 61 26.47 -32.83 -12.35
CA GLU A 61 27.26 -32.49 -13.53
C GLU A 61 28.01 -31.18 -13.29
N ASN A 62 29.28 -31.13 -13.70
CA ASN A 62 30.13 -29.96 -13.51
C ASN A 62 29.71 -28.79 -14.41
N HIS A 63 29.84 -27.58 -13.89
CA HIS A 63 29.70 -26.35 -14.67
C HIS A 63 30.89 -26.17 -15.61
N LYS A 64 30.62 -25.73 -16.84
CA LYS A 64 31.66 -25.33 -17.81
C LYS A 64 31.97 -23.84 -17.78
N ASN A 65 31.34 -23.13 -16.86
CA ASN A 65 31.35 -21.68 -16.77
C ASN A 65 31.63 -21.25 -15.33
N GLU A 66 32.14 -20.04 -15.18
CA GLU A 66 32.34 -19.44 -13.86
C GLU A 66 31.01 -18.91 -13.30
N PRO A 67 30.85 -18.88 -11.97
CA PRO A 67 29.69 -18.26 -11.34
C PRO A 67 29.53 -16.79 -11.72
N ASP A 68 28.29 -16.33 -11.80
CA ASP A 68 27.95 -14.94 -12.10
C ASP A 68 27.53 -14.19 -10.83
N ALA A 69 28.51 -13.89 -9.98
CA ALA A 69 28.24 -13.25 -8.69
C ALA A 69 27.51 -11.91 -8.87
N ASP A 70 27.90 -11.14 -9.88
CA ASP A 70 27.30 -9.85 -10.23
C ASP A 70 25.82 -10.01 -10.62
N HIS A 71 25.52 -10.94 -11.52
CA HIS A 71 24.14 -11.21 -11.91
C HIS A 71 23.29 -11.65 -10.72
N VAL A 72 23.82 -12.53 -9.87
CA VAL A 72 23.14 -12.98 -8.65
C VAL A 72 22.87 -11.81 -7.70
N ASN A 73 23.83 -10.90 -7.52
CA ASN A 73 23.65 -9.71 -6.69
C ASN A 73 22.58 -8.77 -7.26
N VAL A 74 22.47 -8.63 -8.58
CA VAL A 74 21.36 -7.90 -9.22
C VAL A 74 20.01 -8.56 -8.95
N LEU A 75 19.94 -9.89 -8.98
CA LEU A 75 18.71 -10.61 -8.65
C LEU A 75 18.32 -10.42 -7.18
N ARG A 76 19.27 -10.53 -6.25
CA ARG A 76 19.08 -10.27 -4.81
C ARG A 76 18.60 -8.84 -4.55
N PHE A 77 19.24 -7.86 -5.17
CA PHE A 77 18.86 -6.45 -5.06
C PHE A 77 17.41 -6.25 -5.52
N LYS A 78 17.04 -6.74 -6.71
CA LYS A 78 15.67 -6.64 -7.23
C LYS A 78 14.66 -7.33 -6.30
N GLU A 79 15.02 -8.46 -5.72
CA GLU A 79 14.15 -9.18 -4.80
C GLU A 79 13.93 -8.44 -3.48
N ALA A 80 15.00 -7.89 -2.89
CA ALA A 80 14.90 -7.04 -1.72
C ALA A 80 13.97 -5.83 -1.97
N LEU A 81 14.12 -5.17 -3.12
CA LEU A 81 13.25 -4.06 -3.53
C LEU A 81 11.79 -4.48 -3.69
N ARG A 82 11.50 -5.64 -4.33
CA ARG A 82 10.12 -6.14 -4.49
C ARG A 82 9.48 -6.41 -3.14
N ARG A 83 10.16 -7.17 -2.29
CA ARG A 83 9.67 -7.54 -0.96
C ARG A 83 9.38 -6.31 -0.12
N ARG A 84 10.35 -5.40 0.03
CA ARG A 84 10.17 -4.16 0.79
C ARG A 84 9.10 -3.25 0.19
N ALA A 85 9.04 -3.11 -1.13
CA ALA A 85 7.98 -2.33 -1.78
C ALA A 85 6.59 -2.91 -1.52
N ALA A 86 6.49 -4.24 -1.44
CA ALA A 86 5.27 -4.97 -1.17
C ALA A 86 4.83 -4.91 0.29
N ASP A 87 5.75 -4.68 1.24
CA ASP A 87 5.49 -4.78 2.69
C ASP A 87 5.55 -3.44 3.44
N GLU A 88 6.43 -2.53 3.04
CA GLU A 88 6.72 -1.29 3.77
C GLU A 88 5.92 -0.08 3.27
N VAL A 89 5.73 0.89 4.18
CA VAL A 89 4.90 2.09 3.95
C VAL A 89 5.72 3.32 3.50
N ILE A 90 7.05 3.26 3.59
CA ILE A 90 7.91 4.37 3.17
C ILE A 90 7.91 4.54 1.64
N SER A 91 8.47 5.67 1.16
CA SER A 91 8.53 5.95 -0.28
C SER A 91 9.38 4.90 -1.01
N LEU A 92 8.99 4.53 -2.24
CA LEU A 92 9.75 3.57 -3.05
C LEU A 92 11.19 4.05 -3.30
N LYS A 93 11.38 5.37 -3.39
CA LYS A 93 12.71 5.98 -3.55
C LYS A 93 13.57 5.76 -2.30
N ASN A 94 13.00 5.87 -1.11
CA ASN A 94 13.75 5.62 0.13
C ASN A 94 14.10 4.14 0.27
N ILE A 95 13.19 3.23 -0.06
CA ILE A 95 13.49 1.78 -0.13
C ILE A 95 14.67 1.53 -1.06
N TYR A 96 14.69 2.17 -2.24
CA TYR A 96 15.79 2.05 -3.19
C TYR A 96 17.12 2.52 -2.60
N ILE A 97 17.16 3.72 -2.03
CA ILE A 97 18.38 4.31 -1.45
C ILE A 97 18.90 3.43 -0.30
N ASP A 98 18.02 2.93 0.56
CA ASP A 98 18.39 2.06 1.67
C ASP A 98 18.99 0.72 1.22
N GLU A 99 18.48 0.14 0.13
CA GLU A 99 19.01 -1.11 -0.43
C GLU A 99 20.25 -0.86 -1.29
N GLU A 100 20.39 0.30 -1.92
CA GLU A 100 21.58 0.69 -2.68
C GLU A 100 22.84 0.72 -1.81
N VAL A 101 22.72 1.11 -0.52
CA VAL A 101 23.85 1.02 0.43
C VAL A 101 24.35 -0.42 0.59
N ARG A 102 23.44 -1.40 0.52
CA ARG A 102 23.77 -2.84 0.68
C ARG A 102 24.19 -3.49 -0.63
N TYR A 103 23.68 -3.02 -1.76
CA TYR A 103 23.84 -3.60 -3.08
C TYR A 103 24.32 -2.55 -4.10
N HIS A 104 25.38 -1.82 -3.76
CA HIS A 104 25.84 -0.67 -4.54
C HIS A 104 26.19 -1.03 -5.99
N GLU A 105 26.98 -2.08 -6.21
CA GLU A 105 27.37 -2.50 -7.56
C GLU A 105 26.17 -2.94 -8.40
N ALA A 106 25.21 -3.64 -7.79
CA ALA A 106 23.98 -4.04 -8.46
C ALA A 106 23.08 -2.85 -8.81
N SER A 107 23.08 -1.78 -8.00
CA SER A 107 22.32 -0.55 -8.26
C SER A 107 22.80 0.14 -9.53
N LEU A 108 24.12 0.17 -9.75
CA LEU A 108 24.75 0.72 -10.95
C LEU A 108 24.36 -0.07 -12.20
N GLN A 109 24.33 -1.40 -12.11
CA GLN A 109 23.98 -2.27 -13.25
C GLN A 109 22.52 -2.13 -13.71
N VAL A 110 21.59 -1.80 -12.80
CA VAL A 110 20.18 -1.62 -13.17
C VAL A 110 19.84 -0.21 -13.66
N GLY A 111 20.82 0.71 -13.66
CA GLY A 111 20.65 2.06 -14.21
C GLY A 111 19.87 3.03 -13.30
N GLY A 112 19.79 2.76 -11.99
CA GLY A 112 19.15 3.65 -11.03
C GLY A 112 17.68 3.33 -10.73
N PHE A 113 17.04 4.19 -9.93
CA PHE A 113 15.67 4.02 -9.44
C PHE A 113 14.60 4.12 -10.54
N ARG A 114 14.78 5.01 -11.53
CA ARG A 114 13.74 5.34 -12.51
C ARG A 114 13.51 4.23 -13.54
N GLY A 115 12.37 4.28 -14.23
CA GLY A 115 12.06 3.36 -15.32
C GLY A 115 11.65 1.97 -14.82
N ALA A 116 12.41 0.94 -15.21
CA ALA A 116 12.05 -0.46 -14.96
C ALA A 116 11.97 -0.81 -13.47
N ILE A 117 12.89 -0.28 -12.65
CA ILE A 117 12.92 -0.54 -11.20
C ILE A 117 11.71 0.09 -10.50
N GLU A 118 11.44 1.38 -10.74
CA GLU A 118 10.28 2.06 -10.18
C GLU A 118 8.97 1.34 -10.53
N GLN A 119 8.81 0.91 -11.79
CA GLN A 119 7.61 0.20 -12.24
C GLN A 119 7.49 -1.19 -11.61
N MET A 120 8.60 -1.93 -11.49
CA MET A 120 8.63 -3.22 -10.79
C MET A 120 8.19 -3.06 -9.33
N MET A 121 8.72 -2.08 -8.62
CA MET A 121 8.38 -1.81 -7.23
C MET A 121 6.91 -1.36 -7.08
N LYS A 122 6.40 -0.51 -7.99
CA LYS A 122 4.98 -0.12 -8.04
C LYS A 122 4.06 -1.34 -8.20
N ARG A 123 4.41 -2.27 -9.09
CA ARG A 123 3.65 -3.52 -9.29
C ARG A 123 3.70 -4.39 -8.03
N ALA A 124 4.87 -4.58 -7.44
CA ALA A 124 5.02 -5.34 -6.20
C ALA A 124 4.16 -4.74 -5.06
N ARG A 125 4.19 -3.41 -4.90
CA ARG A 125 3.34 -2.69 -3.93
C ARG A 125 1.85 -2.92 -4.19
N LYS A 126 1.41 -2.87 -5.45
CA LYS A 126 0.03 -3.15 -5.85
C LYS A 126 -0.38 -4.61 -5.59
N HIS A 127 0.51 -5.58 -5.77
CA HIS A 127 0.20 -6.97 -5.39
C HIS A 127 0.10 -7.17 -3.87
N GLY A 128 0.77 -6.32 -3.09
CA GLY A 128 0.63 -6.29 -1.64
C GLY A 128 -0.60 -5.55 -1.12
N THR A 129 -1.34 -4.79 -1.96
CA THR A 129 -2.55 -4.09 -1.51
C THR A 129 -3.72 -5.07 -1.32
N PRO A 130 -4.57 -4.88 -0.29
CA PRO A 130 -5.75 -5.69 -0.10
C PRO A 130 -6.75 -5.52 -1.26
N PRO A 131 -7.63 -6.51 -1.48
CA PRO A 131 -8.74 -6.35 -2.40
C PRO A 131 -9.66 -5.21 -1.94
N ILE A 132 -10.42 -4.65 -2.89
CA ILE A 132 -11.41 -3.61 -2.57
C ILE A 132 -12.55 -4.26 -1.77
N PRO A 133 -12.83 -3.81 -0.54
CA PRO A 133 -13.89 -4.38 0.28
C PRO A 133 -15.27 -4.07 -0.29
N LEU A 134 -16.23 -4.99 -0.11
CA LEU A 134 -17.63 -4.82 -0.50
C LEU A 134 -18.51 -4.24 0.61
N ASN A 135 -18.18 -4.51 1.87
CA ASN A 135 -18.94 -4.08 3.05
C ASN A 135 -18.00 -3.90 4.25
N PHE A 136 -18.55 -3.45 5.39
CA PHE A 136 -17.76 -3.17 6.59
C PHE A 136 -17.16 -4.43 7.19
N GLN A 137 -17.86 -5.56 7.16
CA GLN A 137 -17.34 -6.85 7.63
C GLN A 137 -16.05 -7.24 6.88
N GLN A 138 -16.02 -7.03 5.56
CA GLN A 138 -14.80 -7.26 4.78
C GLN A 138 -13.69 -6.25 5.12
N ILE A 139 -14.03 -4.99 5.42
CA ILE A 139 -13.04 -4.02 5.91
C ILE A 139 -12.40 -4.51 7.22
N ASP A 140 -13.20 -5.01 8.16
CA ASP A 140 -12.70 -5.51 9.44
C ASP A 140 -11.77 -6.71 9.27
N VAL A 141 -12.19 -7.69 8.46
CA VAL A 141 -11.34 -8.85 8.13
C VAL A 141 -10.02 -8.41 7.48
N ILE A 142 -10.07 -7.47 6.53
CA ILE A 142 -8.86 -6.96 5.85
C ILE A 142 -7.94 -6.24 6.83
N LEU A 143 -8.45 -5.31 7.63
CA LEU A 143 -7.62 -4.46 8.51
C LEU A 143 -7.11 -5.20 9.74
N ARG A 144 -7.75 -6.31 10.15
CA ARG A 144 -7.23 -7.22 11.19
C ARG A 144 -6.25 -8.26 10.65
N ASN A 145 -6.20 -8.48 9.33
CA ASN A 145 -5.30 -9.47 8.76
C ASN A 145 -3.84 -9.01 8.91
N PRO A 146 -2.95 -9.83 9.54
CA PRO A 146 -1.54 -9.49 9.69
C PRO A 146 -0.84 -9.17 8.36
N ARG A 147 -1.27 -9.78 7.25
CA ARG A 147 -0.77 -9.51 5.90
C ARG A 147 -0.97 -8.05 5.48
N TYR A 148 -2.02 -7.39 5.96
CA TYR A 148 -2.36 -6.01 5.64
C TYR A 148 -2.16 -5.06 6.82
N ARG A 149 -1.43 -5.49 7.86
CA ARG A 149 -1.16 -4.72 9.09
C ARG A 149 -0.73 -3.29 8.81
N ARG A 150 0.08 -3.07 7.78
CA ARG A 150 0.56 -1.74 7.36
C ARG A 150 -0.54 -0.72 7.01
N PHE A 151 -1.76 -1.17 6.71
CA PHE A 151 -2.91 -0.33 6.41
C PHE A 151 -3.75 -0.02 7.66
N SER A 152 -3.36 -0.54 8.82
CA SER A 152 -4.07 -0.40 10.09
C SER A 152 -3.25 0.29 11.19
N ILE A 153 -1.98 0.61 10.91
CA ILE A 153 -1.02 1.20 11.85
C ILE A 153 -0.59 2.61 11.43
N GLU A 154 -0.23 3.43 12.40
CA GLU A 154 0.33 4.76 12.19
C GLU A 154 1.73 4.70 11.58
N LEU A 155 2.08 5.74 10.83
CA LEU A 155 3.44 6.00 10.40
C LEU A 155 4.23 6.60 11.57
N GLY A 156 5.27 5.91 12.04
CA GLY A 156 6.11 6.42 13.12
C GLY A 156 7.08 5.39 13.68
N PRO A 157 7.88 5.78 14.68
CA PRO A 157 8.88 4.91 15.30
C PRO A 157 8.27 3.77 16.13
N ALA A 158 6.99 3.88 16.52
CA ALA A 158 6.26 2.85 17.24
C ALA A 158 5.06 2.39 16.42
N GLU A 159 4.90 1.07 16.25
CA GLU A 159 3.71 0.51 15.61
C GLU A 159 2.50 0.69 16.51
N ARG A 160 1.59 1.57 16.10
CA ARG A 160 0.35 1.85 16.84
C ARG A 160 -0.82 1.67 15.90
N ALA A 161 -1.71 0.74 16.21
CA ALA A 161 -2.91 0.55 15.40
C ALA A 161 -3.80 1.80 15.51
N PHE A 162 -4.32 2.29 14.38
CA PHE A 162 -5.38 3.31 14.36
C PHE A 162 -6.75 2.70 14.04
N TYR A 163 -6.82 1.52 13.44
CA TYR A 163 -8.08 0.82 13.25
C TYR A 163 -8.65 0.34 14.61
N ARG A 164 -9.95 0.53 14.86
CA ARG A 164 -10.60 0.16 16.13
C ARG A 164 -11.70 -0.89 16.02
N GLY A 165 -12.05 -1.31 14.81
CA GLY A 165 -13.13 -2.26 14.59
C GLY A 165 -14.41 -1.62 14.04
N ILE A 166 -15.41 -2.48 13.87
CA ILE A 166 -16.80 -2.11 13.58
C ILE A 166 -17.56 -2.00 14.91
N MET A 167 -18.30 -0.93 15.08
CA MET A 167 -19.29 -0.77 16.15
C MET A 167 -20.66 -0.47 15.53
N GLY A 168 -21.73 -0.83 16.21
CA GLY A 168 -23.08 -0.57 15.72
C GLY A 168 -24.12 -0.55 16.83
N ALA A 169 -25.16 0.24 16.61
CA ALA A 169 -26.40 0.25 17.37
C ALA A 169 -27.55 0.34 16.37
N GLU A 170 -28.67 -0.33 16.67
CA GLU A 170 -29.93 -0.20 15.92
C GLU A 170 -29.83 -0.49 14.41
N GLY A 171 -29.03 -1.49 14.02
CA GLY A 171 -28.89 -1.92 12.62
C GLY A 171 -27.95 -1.07 11.76
N GLN A 172 -27.28 -0.08 12.34
CA GLN A 172 -26.25 0.72 11.68
C GLN A 172 -24.86 0.20 12.01
N GLN A 173 -23.97 0.12 11.01
CA GLN A 173 -22.57 -0.19 11.22
C GLN A 173 -21.69 1.05 11.06
N VAL A 174 -20.63 1.09 11.88
CA VAL A 174 -19.71 2.21 11.95
C VAL A 174 -18.29 1.69 12.08
N ILE A 175 -17.38 2.16 11.24
CA ILE A 175 -15.94 1.90 11.38
C ILE A 175 -15.26 3.11 12.01
N TYR A 176 -14.43 2.85 13.02
CA TYR A 176 -13.61 3.86 13.70
C TYR A 176 -12.13 3.73 13.34
N LEU A 177 -11.56 4.80 12.81
CA LEU A 177 -10.14 4.96 12.57
C LEU A 177 -9.65 6.09 13.48
N ILE A 178 -8.91 5.79 14.55
CA ILE A 178 -8.48 6.77 15.54
C ILE A 178 -6.98 6.65 15.79
N SER A 179 -6.24 7.73 15.57
CA SER A 179 -4.79 7.79 15.79
C SER A 179 -4.43 7.88 17.29
N PRO A 180 -3.79 6.86 17.91
CA PRO A 180 -3.22 6.98 19.26
C PRO A 180 -2.29 8.16 19.45
N THR A 181 -1.45 8.46 18.46
CA THR A 181 -0.46 9.53 18.59
C THR A 181 -1.16 10.89 18.66
N VAL A 182 -2.13 11.12 17.80
CA VAL A 182 -2.91 12.37 17.85
C VAL A 182 -3.78 12.43 19.11
N GLN A 183 -4.32 11.30 19.58
CA GLN A 183 -5.00 11.25 20.88
C GLN A 183 -4.08 11.65 22.04
N HIS A 184 -2.84 11.14 22.07
CA HIS A 184 -1.87 11.45 23.11
C HIS A 184 -1.57 12.95 23.15
N TYR A 185 -1.27 13.55 21.99
CA TYR A 185 -1.04 15.00 21.89
C TYR A 185 -2.29 15.81 22.29
N ALA A 186 -3.48 15.38 21.87
CA ALA A 186 -4.73 16.04 22.23
C ALA A 186 -5.00 16.07 23.74
N ARG A 187 -4.53 15.07 24.49
CA ARG A 187 -4.68 15.00 25.96
C ARG A 187 -3.69 15.90 26.71
N GLN A 188 -2.55 16.22 26.10
CA GLN A 188 -1.47 16.99 26.73
C GLN A 188 -1.59 18.50 26.52
N LEU A 189 -2.49 18.96 25.66
CA LEU A 189 -2.61 20.38 25.34
C LEU A 189 -3.52 21.11 26.34
N GLU A 190 -2.96 22.12 27.00
CA GLU A 190 -3.62 22.93 28.04
C GLU A 190 -4.57 24.00 27.46
N THR A 191 -4.46 24.33 26.18
CA THR A 191 -5.26 25.36 25.50
C THR A 191 -6.49 24.78 24.81
N PRO A 192 -7.59 25.55 24.66
CA PRO A 192 -8.80 25.08 24.02
C PRO A 192 -8.54 24.73 22.55
N LEU A 193 -8.49 23.43 22.27
CA LEU A 193 -8.49 22.82 20.95
C LEU A 193 -9.56 23.47 20.06
N LYS A 194 -9.16 23.93 18.88
CA LYS A 194 -10.10 24.06 17.77
C LYS A 194 -10.24 22.70 17.10
N LEU A 195 -11.37 22.05 17.34
CA LEU A 195 -11.77 20.84 16.65
C LEU A 195 -12.67 21.22 15.49
N HIS A 196 -12.32 20.75 14.31
CA HIS A 196 -13.16 20.89 13.14
C HIS A 196 -13.76 19.53 12.82
N MET A 197 -15.08 19.49 12.67
CA MET A 197 -15.81 18.29 12.28
C MET A 197 -16.27 18.53 10.85
N ASP A 198 -15.80 17.70 9.92
CA ASP A 198 -16.27 17.70 8.56
C ASP A 198 -17.06 16.41 8.30
N ALA A 199 -18.34 16.57 7.99
CA ALA A 199 -19.18 15.51 7.48
C ALA A 199 -19.21 15.67 5.96
N THR A 200 -18.23 15.11 5.26
CA THR A 200 -18.18 15.20 3.81
C THR A 200 -19.19 14.21 3.20
N PHE A 201 -20.43 14.69 2.97
CA PHE A 201 -21.48 13.91 2.32
C PHE A 201 -21.24 13.65 0.82
N SER A 202 -20.31 14.39 0.21
CA SER A 202 -20.01 14.38 -1.23
C SER A 202 -18.81 13.49 -1.62
N VAL A 203 -17.94 13.15 -0.67
CA VAL A 203 -16.75 12.32 -0.91
C VAL A 203 -16.77 11.12 0.03
N VAL A 204 -17.60 10.14 -0.32
CA VAL A 204 -17.70 8.88 0.41
C VAL A 204 -16.89 7.82 -0.33
N PRO A 205 -16.07 7.00 0.35
CA PRO A 205 -15.43 5.87 -0.29
C PRO A 205 -16.47 4.99 -0.98
N ARG A 206 -16.39 4.89 -2.31
CA ARG A 206 -17.30 4.01 -3.09
C ARG A 206 -17.11 2.53 -2.75
N ALA A 207 -15.95 2.20 -2.18
CA ALA A 207 -15.60 0.87 -1.73
C ALA A 207 -16.11 0.62 -0.31
N GLY A 208 -16.60 -0.59 -0.05
CA GLY A 208 -16.95 -1.05 1.29
C GLY A 208 -18.36 -0.68 1.75
N GLY A 209 -19.24 -0.18 0.86
CA GLY A 209 -20.63 0.10 1.21
C GLY A 209 -20.83 1.32 2.12
N ALA A 210 -19.80 2.14 2.33
CA ALA A 210 -19.94 3.39 3.06
C ALA A 210 -20.87 4.34 2.29
N LEU A 211 -21.83 4.92 2.99
CA LEU A 211 -22.75 5.94 2.47
C LEU A 211 -22.46 7.33 3.05
N GLN A 212 -21.71 7.41 4.15
CA GLN A 212 -21.23 8.67 4.73
C GLN A 212 -19.83 8.51 5.31
N LEU A 213 -19.02 9.57 5.20
CA LEU A 213 -17.74 9.73 5.86
C LEU A 213 -17.80 10.95 6.77
N PHE A 214 -17.40 10.75 8.02
CA PHE A 214 -17.33 11.80 9.02
C PHE A 214 -15.92 11.87 9.58
N VAL A 215 -15.29 13.03 9.50
CA VAL A 215 -13.89 13.24 9.89
C VAL A 215 -13.81 14.30 10.97
N ILE A 216 -13.07 13.99 12.04
CA ILE A 216 -12.73 14.95 13.09
C ILE A 216 -11.27 15.35 12.89
N HIS A 217 -11.05 16.63 12.66
CA HIS A 217 -9.74 17.24 12.52
C HIS A 217 -9.30 17.92 13.82
N TYR A 218 -8.05 17.66 14.18
CA TYR A 218 -7.28 18.43 15.15
C TYR A 218 -6.58 19.57 14.46
N MET A 219 -6.63 20.78 15.03
CA MET A 219 -5.78 21.88 14.58
C MET A 219 -4.63 22.06 15.58
N TYR A 220 -3.43 21.61 15.20
CA TYR A 220 -2.20 21.93 15.91
C TYR A 220 -1.04 22.06 14.92
N ASN A 221 -0.58 23.29 14.70
CA ASN A 221 0.37 23.68 13.65
C ASN A 221 0.02 23.25 12.21
N ASN A 222 -1.12 22.55 12.00
CA ASN A 222 -1.84 22.25 10.76
C ASN A 222 -3.08 21.38 11.10
N ALA A 223 -3.99 21.19 10.14
CA ALA A 223 -5.13 20.28 10.29
C ALA A 223 -4.70 18.82 10.15
N SER A 224 -4.87 18.01 11.20
CA SER A 224 -4.60 16.56 11.17
C SER A 224 -5.85 15.77 11.54
N PRO A 225 -6.31 14.80 10.72
CA PRO A 225 -7.46 13.98 11.09
C PRO A 225 -7.12 13.09 12.30
N ILE A 226 -7.96 13.15 13.33
CA ILE A 226 -7.82 12.35 14.56
C ILE A 226 -8.64 11.08 14.46
N ALA A 227 -9.86 11.25 13.95
CA ALA A 227 -10.87 10.23 13.93
C ALA A 227 -11.60 10.28 12.59
N MET A 228 -11.77 9.12 11.96
CA MET A 228 -12.67 8.95 10.84
C MET A 228 -13.73 7.92 11.21
N LYS A 229 -14.95 8.24 10.80
CA LYS A 229 -16.15 7.44 11.02
C LYS A 229 -16.78 7.18 9.65
N MET A 230 -16.80 5.93 9.22
CA MET A 230 -17.55 5.50 8.03
C MET A 230 -18.88 4.90 8.46
N ILE A 231 -19.95 5.18 7.72
CA ILE A 231 -21.31 4.77 8.07
C ILE A 231 -21.98 4.13 6.85
N ASP A 232 -22.68 3.01 7.04
CA ASP A 232 -23.34 2.23 5.98
C ASP A 232 -24.80 2.63 5.71
N SER A 233 -25.33 3.58 6.48
CA SER A 233 -26.67 4.16 6.31
C SER A 233 -26.61 5.66 6.06
N ARG A 234 -27.62 6.20 5.36
CA ARG A 234 -27.80 7.67 5.26
C ARG A 234 -28.49 8.14 6.52
N ILE A 235 -27.73 8.61 7.50
CA ILE A 235 -28.33 9.27 8.64
C ILE A 235 -28.74 10.69 8.24
N SER A 236 -29.98 11.08 8.53
CA SER A 236 -30.37 12.49 8.67
C SER A 236 -29.85 13.01 10.01
N VAL A 237 -28.52 13.12 10.16
CA VAL A 237 -28.00 13.54 11.47
C VAL A 237 -28.21 15.04 11.60
N ASN A 238 -29.09 15.44 12.52
CA ASN A 238 -28.96 16.76 13.13
C ASN A 238 -27.61 16.80 13.83
N ALA A 239 -26.81 17.85 13.60
CA ALA A 239 -25.50 18.04 14.24
C ALA A 239 -25.54 17.82 15.77
N GLN A 240 -26.70 18.07 16.39
CA GLN A 240 -27.02 17.77 17.78
C GLN A 240 -26.79 16.30 18.18
N GLN A 241 -27.19 15.30 17.38
CA GLN A 241 -27.05 13.88 17.74
C GLN A 241 -25.61 13.35 17.64
N ILE A 242 -24.75 14.02 16.85
CA ILE A 242 -23.30 13.74 16.82
C ILE A 242 -22.62 14.31 18.07
N LEU A 243 -23.19 15.36 18.65
CA LEU A 243 -22.71 16.10 19.82
C LEU A 243 -23.38 15.67 21.15
N ASP A 244 -24.55 15.02 21.11
CA ASP A 244 -25.37 14.60 22.27
C ASP A 244 -24.88 13.34 22.97
N VAL A 245 -23.64 12.94 22.71
CA VAL A 245 -22.83 12.25 23.73
C VAL A 245 -22.31 13.31 24.73
N ASN A 246 -23.25 14.12 25.25
CA ASN A 246 -23.14 15.19 26.25
C ASN A 246 -21.86 16.04 26.23
N GLY A 247 -21.82 17.01 25.30
CA GLY A 247 -21.50 18.41 25.67
C GLY A 247 -20.06 18.78 25.98
N ASN A 248 -19.08 17.90 25.79
CA ASN A 248 -17.68 18.29 25.90
C ASN A 248 -16.86 17.44 24.93
N VAL A 249 -16.12 18.03 24.00
CA VAL A 249 -15.23 17.22 23.13
C VAL A 249 -14.15 16.54 23.98
N ALA A 250 -13.78 17.11 25.12
CA ALA A 250 -12.99 16.44 26.15
C ALA A 250 -13.70 15.19 26.73
N LEU A 251 -15.03 15.21 26.88
CA LEU A 251 -15.83 14.07 27.34
C LEU A 251 -16.04 13.05 26.21
N PHE A 252 -16.19 13.47 24.96
CA PHE A 252 -16.21 12.59 23.79
C PHE A 252 -14.86 11.88 23.61
N LEU A 253 -13.74 12.61 23.70
CA LEU A 253 -12.39 12.04 23.69
C LEU A 253 -12.12 11.18 24.93
N ARG A 254 -12.63 11.53 26.12
CA ARG A 254 -12.59 10.67 27.32
C ARG A 254 -13.48 9.44 27.19
N ARG A 255 -14.67 9.52 26.59
CA ARG A 255 -15.56 8.38 26.35
C ARG A 255 -15.03 7.48 25.24
N MET A 256 -14.41 8.04 24.21
CA MET A 256 -13.63 7.26 23.25
C MET A 256 -12.40 6.65 23.91
N SER A 257 -11.71 7.34 24.83
CA SER A 257 -10.66 6.73 25.66
C SER A 257 -11.21 5.57 26.46
N HIS A 258 -12.26 5.76 27.27
CA HIS A 258 -12.84 4.70 28.09
C HIS A 258 -13.44 3.54 27.28
N ALA A 259 -14.03 3.79 26.11
CA ALA A 259 -14.47 2.74 25.19
C ALA A 259 -13.28 1.99 24.59
N VAL A 260 -12.15 2.66 24.34
CA VAL A 260 -10.91 2.04 23.87
C VAL A 260 -10.18 1.32 25.01
N ASP A 261 -10.16 1.86 26.22
CA ASP A 261 -9.55 1.26 27.42
C ASP A 261 -10.34 -0.02 27.80
N GLY A 262 -11.67 0.01 27.74
CA GLY A 262 -12.52 -1.18 27.90
C GLY A 262 -12.42 -2.19 26.75
N LEU A 263 -12.07 -1.75 25.54
CA LEU A 263 -11.77 -2.63 24.40
C LEU A 263 -10.35 -3.21 24.46
N GLU A 264 -9.35 -2.50 24.99
CA GLU A 264 -8.01 -3.04 25.28
C GLU A 264 -8.09 -4.11 26.38
N GLU A 265 -8.96 -3.92 27.38
CA GLU A 265 -9.25 -4.92 28.42
C GLU A 265 -9.98 -6.15 27.85
N GLN A 266 -10.89 -5.97 26.89
CA GLN A 266 -11.59 -7.08 26.21
C GLN A 266 -10.77 -7.76 25.11
N LEU A 267 -9.75 -7.10 24.57
CA LEU A 267 -8.80 -7.67 23.60
C LEU A 267 -7.58 -8.30 24.28
N ASN A 268 -7.41 -8.13 25.60
CA ASN A 268 -6.49 -8.91 26.43
C ASN A 268 -7.24 -9.97 27.25
N PRO A 269 -7.51 -11.14 26.64
CA PRO A 269 -7.26 -12.36 27.38
C PRO A 269 -6.60 -13.41 26.48
N ILE A 270 -5.31 -13.26 26.17
CA ILE A 270 -4.43 -14.40 25.85
C ILE A 270 -3.04 -14.14 26.43
N GLN A 271 -2.96 -14.05 27.76
CA GLN A 271 -1.74 -14.40 28.48
C GLN A 271 -2.17 -15.30 29.64
N GLY A 272 -2.03 -16.61 29.46
CA GLY A 272 -2.19 -17.59 30.54
C GLY A 272 -3.38 -18.54 30.40
N MET A 273 -3.46 -19.30 29.31
CA MET A 273 -4.15 -20.58 29.31
C MET A 273 -3.33 -21.60 28.54
N GLU A 274 -3.01 -22.71 29.20
CA GLU A 274 -2.33 -23.88 28.67
C GLU A 274 -3.08 -24.46 27.46
N GLU A 275 -2.32 -25.00 26.49
CA GLU A 275 -2.86 -25.65 25.29
C GLU A 275 -3.84 -26.78 25.67
N PRO A 276 -5.06 -26.83 25.11
CA PRO A 276 -5.81 -28.07 25.08
C PRO A 276 -5.39 -28.88 23.85
N GLU A 277 -4.73 -30.01 24.13
CA GLU A 277 -4.63 -31.16 23.24
C GLU A 277 -6.04 -31.63 22.86
N ALA A 278 -6.53 -31.29 21.66
CA ALA A 278 -7.44 -32.10 20.84
C ALA A 278 -8.09 -31.24 19.74
N VAL A 279 -7.50 -31.22 18.55
CA VAL A 279 -8.29 -31.12 17.31
C VAL A 279 -7.66 -32.07 16.29
N HIS A 280 -7.78 -33.36 16.57
CA HIS A 280 -7.71 -34.39 15.53
C HIS A 280 -9.13 -34.55 14.97
N GLU A 281 -9.20 -34.74 13.66
CA GLU A 281 -10.38 -35.16 12.89
C GLU A 281 -11.49 -34.11 12.73
N ILE A 282 -11.48 -33.44 11.57
CA ILE A 282 -12.58 -33.42 10.58
C ILE A 282 -12.00 -32.75 9.31
N GLN A 283 -11.47 -33.57 8.41
CA GLN A 283 -11.28 -33.21 7.00
C GLN A 283 -11.42 -34.49 6.18
N ALA A 284 -12.66 -34.91 5.97
CA ALA A 284 -13.00 -35.89 4.95
C ALA A 284 -14.32 -35.44 4.31
N ASN A 285 -14.36 -35.53 2.97
CA ASN A 285 -15.49 -35.29 2.07
C ASN A 285 -15.58 -33.90 1.45
N LEU A 286 -14.70 -33.64 0.48
CA LEU A 286 -15.05 -32.93 -0.75
C LEU A 286 -14.45 -33.71 -1.94
N PRO A 287 -15.24 -34.05 -2.98
CA PRO A 287 -14.75 -34.82 -4.13
C PRO A 287 -13.91 -33.95 -5.09
N PRO A 288 -12.98 -34.54 -5.86
CA PRO A 288 -12.14 -33.80 -6.80
C PRO A 288 -12.93 -33.41 -8.06
N ALA A 289 -12.84 -32.13 -8.45
CA ALA A 289 -13.31 -31.66 -9.74
C ALA A 289 -12.16 -31.78 -10.75
N GLU A 290 -12.28 -32.75 -11.66
CA GLU A 290 -11.49 -32.84 -12.88
C GLU A 290 -12.06 -31.84 -13.91
N VAL A 291 -11.24 -30.88 -14.33
CA VAL A 291 -11.49 -30.09 -15.55
C VAL A 291 -10.17 -29.89 -16.27
N GLU A 292 -10.03 -30.57 -17.41
CA GLU A 292 -9.00 -30.39 -18.44
C GLU A 292 -9.14 -28.99 -19.09
N PRO A 293 -8.04 -28.25 -19.36
CA PRO A 293 -8.11 -27.02 -20.13
C PRO A 293 -7.71 -27.28 -21.59
N GLU A 294 -8.71 -27.31 -22.49
CA GLU A 294 -8.50 -27.18 -23.93
C GLU A 294 -8.41 -25.70 -24.35
N ASN A 295 -7.30 -25.37 -25.04
CA ASN A 295 -7.16 -24.40 -26.13
C ASN A 295 -8.00 -23.11 -26.15
N VAL A 296 -7.39 -21.98 -25.73
CA VAL A 296 -7.63 -20.67 -26.37
C VAL A 296 -6.33 -19.85 -26.40
N VAL A 297 -5.51 -20.06 -27.43
CA VAL A 297 -4.44 -19.13 -27.81
C VAL A 297 -4.48 -18.95 -29.32
N ALA A 298 -5.12 -17.87 -29.80
CA ALA A 298 -4.77 -17.17 -31.03
C ALA A 298 -5.82 -16.07 -31.28
N GLU A 299 -5.47 -14.84 -30.92
CA GLU A 299 -5.92 -13.57 -31.54
C GLU A 299 -5.68 -12.46 -30.52
N ASN A 300 -4.53 -11.79 -30.59
CA ASN A 300 -4.31 -10.39 -30.18
C ASN A 300 -2.81 -10.02 -30.31
N LEU A 301 -2.25 -10.24 -31.49
CA LEU A 301 -0.86 -9.88 -31.82
C LEU A 301 -0.75 -8.62 -32.70
N ASP A 302 -1.71 -7.69 -32.63
CA ASP A 302 -1.68 -6.52 -33.53
C ASP A 302 -2.03 -5.16 -32.88
N LEU A 303 -2.18 -5.09 -31.55
CA LEU A 303 -2.45 -3.83 -30.86
C LEU A 303 -1.21 -3.05 -30.40
N HIS A 304 -0.01 -3.66 -30.42
CA HIS A 304 1.20 -3.02 -29.88
C HIS A 304 1.95 -2.13 -30.88
N GLN A 305 1.72 -2.29 -32.19
CA GLN A 305 2.41 -1.49 -33.20
C GLN A 305 1.82 -0.08 -33.37
N GLN A 306 0.59 0.18 -32.94
CA GLN A 306 -0.12 1.45 -33.20
C GLN A 306 0.08 2.52 -32.11
N VAL A 307 0.67 2.19 -30.95
CA VAL A 307 0.80 3.12 -29.80
C VAL A 307 2.15 3.85 -29.76
N GLU A 308 3.15 3.41 -30.51
CA GLU A 308 4.50 4.02 -30.47
C GLU A 308 4.63 5.38 -31.17
N ASN A 309 3.68 5.76 -32.03
CA ASN A 309 3.79 6.98 -32.84
C ASN A 309 3.21 8.27 -32.20
N LEU A 310 2.87 8.26 -30.90
CA LEU A 310 2.28 9.43 -30.22
C LEU A 310 3.06 9.93 -28.98
N ARG A 311 4.37 9.67 -28.85
CA ARG A 311 5.15 10.23 -27.74
C ARG A 311 5.58 11.68 -28.02
N PRO A 312 5.17 12.68 -27.21
CA PRO A 312 5.76 14.01 -27.28
C PRO A 312 7.16 13.96 -26.64
N VAL A 313 8.15 14.56 -27.33
CA VAL A 313 9.47 14.84 -26.76
C VAL A 313 9.33 16.02 -25.79
N THR A 314 9.57 15.82 -24.49
CA THR A 314 9.59 16.92 -23.51
C THR A 314 11.02 17.40 -23.22
N PRO A 315 11.34 18.70 -23.40
CA PRO A 315 12.61 19.30 -22.99
C PRO A 315 12.73 19.44 -21.46
N PRO A 316 13.93 19.72 -20.91
CA PRO A 316 14.19 19.78 -19.47
C PRO A 316 13.33 20.83 -18.76
N ARG A 317 12.83 20.49 -17.55
CA ARG A 317 11.95 21.35 -16.75
C ARG A 317 12.70 22.59 -16.23
N PRO A 318 12.23 23.82 -16.55
CA PRO A 318 12.63 25.03 -15.85
C PRO A 318 12.13 24.99 -14.40
N GLN A 319 12.82 25.67 -13.49
CA GLN A 319 12.39 25.92 -12.12
C GLN A 319 10.91 26.34 -12.11
N GLU A 320 10.06 25.62 -11.36
CA GLU A 320 8.61 25.83 -11.36
C GLU A 320 8.31 27.27 -10.93
N ALA A 321 7.86 28.10 -11.88
CA ALA A 321 7.50 29.49 -11.62
C ALA A 321 6.50 29.55 -10.48
N VAL A 322 6.76 30.37 -9.45
CA VAL A 322 5.90 30.49 -8.25
C VAL A 322 4.73 31.48 -8.47
N THR A 323 4.72 32.17 -9.60
CA THR A 323 3.75 33.22 -9.93
C THR A 323 2.48 32.68 -10.61
N CYS A 324 1.36 33.34 -10.35
CA CYS A 324 0.02 33.08 -10.88
C CYS A 324 0.05 32.91 -12.40
N LEU A 325 -0.59 31.86 -12.93
CA LEU A 325 -0.61 31.60 -14.37
C LEU A 325 -1.53 32.53 -15.17
N ILE A 326 -2.36 33.32 -14.49
CA ILE A 326 -3.26 34.29 -15.13
C ILE A 326 -2.59 35.67 -15.19
N CYS A 327 -2.22 36.23 -14.04
CA CYS A 327 -1.65 37.58 -14.00
C CYS A 327 -0.13 37.62 -14.15
N ALA A 328 0.58 36.50 -13.89
CA ALA A 328 2.04 36.41 -13.85
C ALA A 328 2.74 37.38 -12.88
N ILE A 329 1.98 38.04 -12.00
CA ILE A 329 2.46 39.04 -11.03
C ILE A 329 2.51 38.42 -9.63
N GLU A 330 1.36 38.03 -9.12
CA GLU A 330 1.20 37.59 -7.73
C GLU A 330 1.54 36.11 -7.52
N GLU A 331 1.81 35.73 -6.28
CA GLU A 331 2.09 34.33 -5.92
C GLU A 331 0.85 33.44 -6.05
N ARG A 332 1.07 32.19 -6.44
CA ARG A 332 0.03 31.15 -6.46
C ARG A 332 -0.36 30.79 -5.03
N THR A 333 -1.62 31.03 -4.69
CA THR A 333 -2.16 30.78 -3.35
C THR A 333 -3.43 29.94 -3.37
N HIS A 334 -3.96 29.62 -4.55
CA HIS A 334 -5.26 28.95 -4.69
C HIS A 334 -5.17 27.71 -5.59
N ALA A 335 -5.90 26.66 -5.18
CA ALA A 335 -5.96 25.38 -5.86
C ALA A 335 -7.36 25.04 -6.39
N PHE A 336 -7.39 24.38 -7.54
CA PHE A 336 -8.61 23.88 -8.18
C PHE A 336 -8.97 22.48 -7.66
N ILE A 337 -10.22 22.24 -7.29
CA ILE A 337 -10.71 20.94 -6.77
C ILE A 337 -11.64 20.29 -7.80
N PRO A 338 -11.39 19.04 -8.22
CA PRO A 338 -10.62 18.01 -7.50
C PRO A 338 -9.16 17.82 -7.94
N CYS A 339 -8.68 18.51 -8.97
CA CYS A 339 -7.37 18.19 -9.55
C CYS A 339 -6.16 18.57 -8.67
N GLY A 340 -6.34 19.44 -7.67
CA GLY A 340 -5.31 19.82 -6.69
C GLY A 340 -4.22 20.79 -7.20
N HIS A 341 -4.31 21.22 -8.46
CA HIS A 341 -3.35 22.14 -9.06
C HIS A 341 -3.43 23.54 -8.43
N ILE A 342 -2.30 23.99 -7.86
CA ILE A 342 -2.09 25.34 -7.33
C ILE A 342 -1.55 26.20 -8.47
N SER A 343 -2.37 27.10 -9.01
CA SER A 343 -2.03 27.78 -10.27
C SER A 343 -2.43 29.24 -10.36
N VAL A 344 -3.19 29.76 -9.40
CA VAL A 344 -3.68 31.15 -9.44
C VAL A 344 -3.52 31.86 -8.09
N CYS A 345 -3.46 33.19 -8.12
CA CYS A 345 -3.49 34.05 -6.93
C CYS A 345 -4.94 34.28 -6.44
N ALA A 346 -5.09 35.01 -5.34
CA ALA A 346 -6.40 35.31 -4.74
C ALA A 346 -7.33 36.10 -5.67
N GLU A 347 -6.83 37.19 -6.27
CA GLU A 347 -7.63 38.05 -7.14
C GLU A 347 -8.14 37.30 -8.37
N CYS A 348 -7.26 36.54 -9.04
CA CYS A 348 -7.65 35.76 -10.20
C CYS A 348 -8.59 34.59 -9.84
N ALA A 349 -8.47 34.00 -8.65
CA ALA A 349 -9.41 32.98 -8.17
C ALA A 349 -10.82 33.56 -7.97
N GLU A 350 -10.92 34.77 -7.41
CA GLU A 350 -12.19 35.47 -7.22
C GLU A 350 -12.84 35.83 -8.56
N GLU A 351 -12.05 36.34 -9.51
CA GLU A 351 -12.54 36.68 -10.85
C GLU A 351 -13.09 35.45 -11.60
N LEU A 352 -12.37 34.33 -11.57
CA LEU A 352 -12.82 33.07 -12.16
C LEU A 352 -14.11 32.55 -11.52
N THR A 353 -14.20 32.64 -10.19
CA THR A 353 -15.39 32.22 -9.43
C THR A 353 -16.59 33.08 -9.81
N ASN A 354 -16.41 34.41 -9.89
CA ASN A 354 -17.45 35.36 -10.28
C ASN A 354 -17.94 35.15 -11.72
N ARG A 355 -17.04 34.77 -12.63
CA ARG A 355 -17.37 34.43 -14.02
C ARG A 355 -17.88 33.00 -14.23
N ARG A 356 -17.97 32.20 -13.16
CA ARG A 356 -18.31 30.76 -13.20
C ARG A 356 -17.41 29.96 -14.13
N MET A 357 -16.15 30.36 -14.27
CA MET A 357 -15.13 29.67 -15.06
C MET A 357 -14.30 28.77 -14.14
N LEU A 358 -14.83 27.57 -13.86
CA LEU A 358 -14.25 26.64 -12.91
C LEU A 358 -13.36 25.58 -13.56
N ASP A 359 -12.89 25.74 -14.80
CA ASP A 359 -11.91 24.80 -15.36
C ASP A 359 -10.51 25.12 -14.86
N CYS A 360 -9.75 24.10 -14.43
CA CYS A 360 -8.37 24.29 -14.02
C CYS A 360 -7.51 24.82 -15.17
N VAL A 361 -6.83 25.96 -14.97
CA VAL A 361 -5.97 26.57 -15.99
C VAL A 361 -4.77 25.71 -16.40
N LEU A 362 -4.36 24.76 -15.55
CA LEU A 362 -3.26 23.82 -15.84
C LEU A 362 -3.73 22.59 -16.64
N CYS A 363 -4.74 21.88 -16.14
CA CYS A 363 -5.13 20.58 -16.71
C CYS A 363 -6.49 20.59 -17.43
N ARG A 364 -7.19 21.73 -17.45
CA ARG A 364 -8.52 21.93 -18.04
C ARG A 364 -9.60 20.98 -17.54
N SER A 365 -9.38 20.37 -16.37
CA SER A 365 -10.39 19.54 -15.73
C SER A 365 -11.44 20.42 -15.09
N ASN A 366 -12.71 20.02 -15.23
CA ASN A 366 -13.83 20.68 -14.57
C ASN A 366 -13.64 20.64 -13.05
N SER A 367 -13.49 21.82 -12.44
CA SER A 367 -13.42 21.98 -11.01
C SER A 367 -14.79 22.40 -10.48
N PHE A 368 -15.12 21.98 -9.26
CA PHE A 368 -16.32 22.46 -8.58
C PHE A 368 -16.00 23.56 -7.56
N GLY A 369 -14.73 23.97 -7.45
CA GLY A 369 -14.32 25.05 -6.57
C GLY A 369 -12.83 25.38 -6.65
N ILE A 370 -12.52 26.62 -6.27
CA ILE A 370 -11.17 27.18 -6.18
C ILE A 370 -10.97 27.61 -4.71
N PHE A 371 -10.00 27.02 -4.01
CA PHE A 371 -9.80 27.25 -2.58
C PHE A 371 -8.42 27.80 -2.28
N ARG A 372 -8.35 28.72 -1.32
CA ARG A 372 -7.07 29.23 -0.79
C ARG A 372 -6.35 28.12 -0.04
N ILE A 373 -5.07 27.94 -0.33
CA ILE A 373 -4.16 27.11 0.45
C ILE A 373 -3.43 28.03 1.44
N PHE A 374 -3.48 27.64 2.71
CA PHE A 374 -2.68 28.25 3.76
C PHE A 374 -1.43 27.38 3.93
N ASN A 375 -0.25 27.95 3.66
CA ASN A 375 1.04 27.32 3.93
C ASN A 375 1.51 27.66 5.35
#